data_AF-A0A2V8SJC3-F1
#
_entry.id   AF-A0A2V8SJC3-F1
#
_cell.length_a   1.000
_cell.length_b   1.000
_cell.length_c   1.000
_cell.angle_alpha   90.00
_cell.angle_beta   90.00
_cell.angle_gamma   90.00
#
_symmetry.space_group_name_H-M   'P 1'
#
loop_
_entity.id
_entity.type
_entity.pdbx_description
1 polymer ?
#
loop_
_entity_poly.entity_id
_entity_poly.type
_entity_poly.pdbx_seq_one_letter_code
_entity_poly.pdbx_strand_id
1 'polypeptide(L)'
;MRPNFPKLIFAIVLSIYFLSIAYAPMLGSFLDLVDLPIHETGHILFRIFGEFIGVAGGSLFQVILPAVFVGYFIWREQYYSAAIVLFWVGQSILNVWVYASDAVVMRLVLTSGFTGSEGSFHDWNYLLTQTGLLGSTKIVAGIIRSAGTLVIIASGVFSIYYALYPSTTEEQL
;
A
#
# COMPACT_ATOMS: atom_id res chain seq x y z
N MET A 1 32.30 -3.18 7.90
CA MET A 1 31.37 -2.07 7.58
C MET A 1 30.95 -1.43 8.88
N ARG A 2 30.89 -0.09 8.95
CA ARG A 2 30.42 0.62 10.14
C ARG A 2 28.93 0.97 9.95
N PRO A 3 28.09 0.90 11.01
CA PRO A 3 26.70 1.31 10.91
C PRO A 3 26.57 2.77 10.46
N ASN A 4 25.56 3.06 9.65
CA ASN A 4 25.16 4.42 9.30
C ASN A 4 24.08 4.88 10.29
N PHE A 5 24.48 5.57 11.35
CA PHE A 5 23.56 6.01 12.42
C PHE A 5 22.43 6.92 11.92
N PRO A 6 22.66 7.91 11.03
CA PRO A 6 21.56 8.68 10.44
C PRO A 6 20.51 7.80 9.74
N LYS A 7 20.94 6.87 8.88
CA LYS A 7 20.03 5.90 8.23
C LYS A 7 19.32 5.04 9.27
N LEU A 8 20.02 4.57 10.30
CA LEU A 8 19.42 3.71 11.33
C LEU A 8 18.32 4.45 12.12
N ILE A 9 18.58 5.68 12.56
CA ILE A 9 17.59 6.50 13.27
C ILE A 9 16.38 6.74 12.38
N PHE A 10 16.61 7.10 11.11
CA PHE A 10 15.53 7.31 10.15
C PHE A 10 14.69 6.04 9.96
N ALA A 11 15.34 4.89 9.74
CA ALA A 11 14.66 3.60 9.59
C ALA A 11 13.82 3.22 10.81
N ILE A 12 14.32 3.47 12.03
CA ILE A 12 13.57 3.19 13.27
C ILE A 12 12.34 4.10 13.38
N VAL A 13 12.51 5.41 13.17
CA VAL A 13 11.39 6.37 13.23
C VAL A 13 10.33 6.01 12.19
N LEU A 14 10.76 5.71 10.96
CA LEU A 14 9.86 5.32 9.88
C LEU A 14 9.14 4.00 10.20
N SER A 15 9.85 3.01 10.74
CA SER A 15 9.25 1.75 11.18
C SER A 15 8.15 1.98 12.22
N ILE A 16 8.41 2.82 13.23
CA ILE A 16 7.40 3.16 14.25
C ILE A 16 6.19 3.83 13.61
N TYR A 17 6.41 4.78 12.70
CA TYR A 17 5.33 5.46 12.00
C TYR A 17 4.44 4.48 11.21
N PHE A 18 5.03 3.65 10.35
CA PHE A 18 4.26 2.71 9.53
C PHE A 18 3.66 1.55 10.34
N LEU A 19 4.29 1.12 11.43
CA LEU A 19 3.67 0.16 12.35
C LEU A 19 2.45 0.77 13.05
N SER A 20 2.44 2.08 13.33
CA SER A 20 1.25 2.75 13.86
C SER A 20 0.11 2.79 12.85
N ILE A 21 0.41 2.99 11.56
CA ILE A 21 -0.55 2.84 10.46
C ILE A 21 -1.06 1.39 10.39
N ALA A 22 -0.18 0.39 10.45
CA ALA A 22 -0.56 -1.02 10.43
C ALA A 22 -1.46 -1.44 11.60
N TYR A 23 -1.23 -0.83 12.77
CA TYR A 23 -2.05 -1.04 13.95
C TYR A 23 -3.47 -0.47 13.74
N ALA A 24 -3.59 0.78 13.26
CA ALA A 24 -4.86 1.47 13.09
C ALA A 24 -5.04 2.09 11.69
N PRO A 25 -5.19 1.29 10.60
CA PRO A 25 -5.21 1.83 9.24
C PRO A 25 -6.44 2.71 8.95
N MET A 26 -7.52 2.53 9.71
CA MET A 26 -8.75 3.32 9.62
C MET A 26 -8.59 4.80 10.04
N LEU A 27 -7.51 5.15 10.76
CA LEU A 27 -7.23 6.54 11.10
C LEU A 27 -6.69 7.34 9.90
N GLY A 28 -6.37 6.66 8.81
CA GLY A 28 -5.74 7.23 7.65
C GLY A 28 -4.27 7.60 7.87
N SER A 29 -3.65 8.01 6.79
CA SER A 29 -2.24 8.41 6.73
C SER A 29 -2.04 9.56 5.75
N PHE A 30 -0.89 10.22 5.85
CA PHE A 30 -0.52 11.26 4.88
C PHE A 30 -0.46 10.70 3.45
N LEU A 31 -0.02 9.45 3.29
CA LEU A 31 0.10 8.81 1.99
C LEU A 31 -1.25 8.49 1.34
N ASP A 32 -2.36 8.46 2.09
CA ASP A 32 -3.68 8.26 1.49
C ASP A 32 -4.03 9.41 0.51
N LEU A 33 -3.53 10.62 0.78
CA LEU A 33 -3.68 11.78 -0.11
C LEU A 33 -2.92 11.61 -1.44
N VAL A 34 -1.87 10.79 -1.44
CA VAL A 34 -1.06 10.47 -2.61
C VAL A 34 -1.61 9.25 -3.33
N ASP A 35 -2.04 8.23 -2.58
CA ASP A 35 -2.63 7.00 -3.12
C ASP A 35 -3.93 7.29 -3.87
N LEU A 36 -4.75 8.23 -3.41
CA LEU A 36 -6.04 8.55 -4.01
C LEU A 36 -5.95 8.95 -5.51
N PRO A 37 -5.18 9.96 -5.94
CA PRO A 37 -5.07 10.29 -7.35
C PRO A 37 -4.42 9.17 -8.17
N ILE A 38 -3.53 8.35 -7.57
CA ILE A 38 -2.96 7.18 -8.24
C ILE A 38 -4.05 6.13 -8.47
N HIS A 39 -4.89 5.88 -7.47
CA HIS A 39 -6.04 4.97 -7.57
C HIS A 39 -6.96 5.37 -8.72
N GLU A 40 -7.41 6.62 -8.76
CA GLU A 40 -8.29 7.11 -9.82
C GLU A 40 -7.64 7.00 -11.21
N THR A 41 -6.33 7.24 -11.30
CA THR A 41 -5.56 7.03 -12.53
C THR A 41 -5.54 5.56 -12.93
N GLY A 42 -5.44 4.65 -11.95
CA GLY A 42 -5.49 3.21 -12.15
C GLY A 42 -6.75 2.76 -12.89
N HIS A 43 -7.91 3.29 -12.52
CA HIS A 43 -9.16 2.98 -13.25
C HIS A 43 -9.06 3.33 -14.73
N ILE A 44 -8.51 4.50 -15.05
CA ILE A 44 -8.37 4.98 -16.42
C ILE A 44 -7.42 4.09 -17.22
N LEU A 45 -6.24 3.79 -16.64
CA LEU A 45 -5.21 2.99 -17.31
C LEU A 45 -5.67 1.56 -17.58
N PHE A 46 -6.38 0.95 -16.62
CA PHE A 46 -6.76 -0.46 -16.69
C PHE A 46 -8.11 -0.69 -17.37
N ARG A 47 -8.91 0.35 -17.63
CA ARG A 47 -10.21 0.25 -18.32
C ARG A 47 -10.12 -0.42 -19.68
N ILE A 48 -8.99 -0.31 -20.37
CA ILE A 48 -8.78 -0.95 -21.68
C ILE A 48 -8.84 -2.47 -21.62
N PHE A 49 -8.68 -3.07 -20.44
CA PHE A 49 -8.74 -4.52 -20.21
C PHE A 49 -10.14 -5.01 -19.81
N GLY A 50 -11.16 -4.15 -19.92
CA GLY A 50 -12.54 -4.45 -19.57
C GLY A 50 -12.94 -3.90 -18.19
N GLU A 51 -14.24 -3.95 -17.89
CA GLU A 51 -14.83 -3.31 -16.71
C GLU A 51 -14.26 -3.85 -15.40
N PHE A 52 -14.22 -5.17 -15.23
CA PHE A 52 -13.70 -5.80 -14.01
C PHE A 52 -12.26 -5.37 -13.70
N ILE A 53 -11.38 -5.43 -14.70
CA ILE A 53 -9.99 -5.04 -14.54
C ILE A 53 -9.86 -3.51 -14.41
N GLY A 54 -10.72 -2.72 -15.08
CA GLY A 54 -10.81 -1.29 -14.89
C GLY A 54 -11.12 -0.90 -13.44
N VAL A 55 -12.12 -1.54 -12.82
CA VAL A 55 -12.46 -1.30 -11.42
C VAL A 55 -11.34 -1.80 -10.49
N ALA A 56 -10.81 -3.00 -10.71
CA ALA A 56 -9.65 -3.48 -9.94
C ALA A 56 -8.41 -2.58 -10.11
N GLY A 57 -8.32 -1.90 -11.25
CA GLY A 57 -7.23 -1.05 -11.68
C GLY A 57 -6.82 0.02 -10.68
N GLY A 58 -7.77 0.60 -9.94
CA GLY A 58 -7.43 1.59 -8.92
C GLY A 58 -6.59 1.01 -7.79
N SER A 59 -7.10 -0.06 -7.17
CA SER A 59 -6.36 -0.79 -6.13
C SER A 59 -5.06 -1.43 -6.64
N LEU A 60 -5.04 -1.91 -7.89
CA LEU A 60 -3.84 -2.48 -8.50
C LEU A 60 -2.77 -1.41 -8.72
N PHE A 61 -3.12 -0.30 -9.35
CA PHE A 61 -2.13 0.70 -9.74
C PHE A 61 -1.55 1.44 -8.54
N GLN A 62 -2.34 1.70 -7.48
CA GLN A 62 -1.81 2.30 -6.25
C GLN A 62 -0.74 1.43 -5.56
N VAL A 63 -0.78 0.11 -5.75
CA VAL A 63 0.25 -0.81 -5.22
C VAL A 63 1.40 -1.01 -6.21
N ILE A 64 1.10 -1.11 -7.51
CA ILE A 64 2.09 -1.32 -8.56
C ILE A 64 3.06 -0.14 -8.65
N LEU A 65 2.57 1.10 -8.60
CA LEU A 65 3.42 2.28 -8.79
C LEU A 65 4.57 2.36 -7.75
N PRO A 66 4.32 2.30 -6.43
CA PRO A 66 5.41 2.27 -5.46
C PRO A 66 6.27 1.01 -5.59
N ALA A 67 5.71 -0.13 -5.98
CA ALA A 67 6.49 -1.34 -6.22
C ALA A 67 7.47 -1.20 -7.40
N VAL A 68 7.12 -0.44 -8.44
CA VAL A 68 8.04 -0.10 -9.53
C VAL A 68 9.22 0.72 -9.01
N PHE A 69 8.99 1.67 -8.09
CA PHE A 69 10.09 2.41 -7.46
C PHE A 69 10.98 1.52 -6.59
N VAL A 70 10.41 0.56 -5.85
CA VAL A 70 11.20 -0.46 -5.15
C VAL A 70 12.08 -1.24 -6.14
N GLY A 71 11.51 -1.70 -7.25
CA GLY A 71 12.24 -2.41 -8.30
C GLY A 71 13.36 -1.57 -8.93
N TYR A 72 13.11 -0.28 -9.15
CA TYR A 72 14.12 0.67 -9.62
C TYR A 72 15.29 0.78 -8.63
N PHE A 73 15.03 0.96 -7.33
CA PHE A 73 16.10 1.06 -6.33
C PHE A 73 16.89 -0.24 -6.18
N ILE A 74 16.23 -1.40 -6.29
CA ILE A 74 16.92 -2.71 -6.35
C ILE A 74 17.83 -2.79 -7.58
N TRP A 75 17.33 -2.41 -8.76
CA TRP A 75 18.11 -2.41 -10.00
C TRP A 75 19.34 -1.50 -9.94
N ARG A 76 19.26 -0.42 -9.15
CA ARG A 76 20.37 0.51 -8.88
C ARG A 76 21.26 0.10 -7.70
N GLU A 77 21.04 -1.09 -7.12
CA GLU A 77 21.73 -1.60 -5.93
C GLU A 77 21.64 -0.68 -4.69
N GLN A 78 20.57 0.13 -4.61
CA GLN A 78 20.26 1.04 -3.51
C GLN A 78 19.24 0.38 -2.56
N TYR A 79 19.67 -0.69 -1.89
CA TYR A 79 18.80 -1.56 -1.11
C TYR A 79 18.17 -0.88 0.11
N TYR A 80 18.88 0.05 0.75
CA TYR A 80 18.30 0.85 1.83
C TYR A 80 17.12 1.68 1.31
N SER A 81 17.30 2.39 0.20
CA SER A 81 16.23 3.18 -0.44
C SER A 81 15.07 2.31 -0.88
N ALA A 82 15.35 1.12 -1.44
CA ALA A 82 14.33 0.15 -1.80
C ALA A 82 13.50 -0.28 -0.57
N ALA A 83 14.16 -0.55 0.55
CA ALA A 83 13.48 -0.87 1.80
C ALA A 83 12.63 0.32 2.30
N ILE A 84 13.15 1.55 2.27
CA ILE A 84 12.37 2.72 2.67
C ILE A 84 11.09 2.89 1.82
N VAL A 85 11.17 2.69 0.51
CA VAL A 85 9.99 2.80 -0.38
C VAL A 85 9.04 1.61 -0.23
N LEU A 86 9.53 0.45 0.21
CA LEU A 86 8.69 -0.72 0.47
C LEU A 86 7.63 -0.46 1.57
N PHE A 87 7.88 0.48 2.48
CA PHE A 87 6.86 0.94 3.43
C PHE A 87 5.62 1.50 2.73
N TRP A 88 5.81 2.27 1.64
CA TRP A 88 4.71 2.82 0.86
C TRP A 88 3.89 1.69 0.23
N VAL A 89 4.53 0.67 -0.36
CA VAL A 89 3.82 -0.52 -0.87
C VAL A 89 2.95 -1.16 0.22
N GLY A 90 3.50 -1.35 1.41
CA GLY A 90 2.77 -1.93 2.54
C GLY A 90 1.59 -1.07 3.01
N GLN A 91 1.78 0.25 3.10
CA GLN A 91 0.68 1.18 3.44
C GLN A 91 -0.37 1.23 2.33
N SER A 92 -0.01 1.25 1.04
CA SER A 92 -0.98 1.23 -0.05
C SER A 92 -1.82 -0.04 -0.04
N ILE A 93 -1.25 -1.20 0.32
CA ILE A 93 -2.02 -2.44 0.53
C ILE A 93 -2.98 -2.32 1.73
N LEU A 94 -2.55 -1.68 2.83
CA LEU A 94 -3.45 -1.43 3.96
C LEU A 94 -4.55 -0.41 3.64
N ASN A 95 -4.25 0.57 2.78
CA ASN A 95 -5.25 1.47 2.24
C ASN A 95 -6.30 0.69 1.43
N VAL A 96 -5.87 -0.23 0.54
CA VAL A 96 -6.79 -1.17 -0.14
C VAL A 96 -7.63 -1.96 0.87
N TRP A 97 -7.03 -2.43 1.96
CA TRP A 97 -7.77 -3.14 3.02
C TRP A 97 -8.90 -2.30 3.61
N VAL A 98 -8.73 -0.99 3.82
CA VAL A 98 -9.77 -0.11 4.37
C VAL A 98 -11.04 -0.21 3.51
N TYR A 99 -10.91 -0.04 2.20
CA TYR A 99 -12.02 -0.14 1.25
C TYR A 99 -12.56 -1.57 1.12
N ALA A 100 -11.68 -2.58 1.05
CA ALA A 100 -12.10 -3.98 0.98
C ALA A 100 -12.92 -4.40 2.21
N SER A 101 -12.56 -3.90 3.39
CA SER A 101 -13.26 -4.22 4.64
C SER A 101 -14.63 -3.56 4.76
N ASP A 102 -14.86 -2.45 4.04
CA ASP A 102 -16.13 -1.74 3.98
C ASP A 102 -17.04 -2.24 2.86
N ALA A 103 -16.61 -3.21 2.04
CA ALA A 103 -17.34 -3.64 0.83
C ALA A 103 -18.81 -4.04 1.03
N VAL A 104 -19.21 -4.52 2.20
CA VAL A 104 -20.61 -4.88 2.49
C VAL A 104 -21.40 -3.70 3.04
N VAL A 105 -20.76 -2.88 3.86
CA VAL A 105 -21.41 -1.85 4.67
C VAL A 105 -21.42 -0.50 3.94
N MET A 106 -20.40 -0.25 3.12
CA MET A 106 -20.26 0.87 2.19
C MET A 106 -20.49 2.23 2.84
N ARG A 107 -19.91 2.45 4.02
CA ARG A 107 -20.03 3.70 4.81
C ARG A 107 -18.85 4.66 4.63
N LEU A 108 -17.79 4.26 3.93
CA LEU A 108 -16.69 5.17 3.62
C LEU A 108 -17.17 6.24 2.63
N VAL A 109 -16.86 7.50 2.93
CA VAL A 109 -17.10 8.62 2.00
C VAL A 109 -16.09 8.50 0.86
N LEU A 110 -16.58 8.49 -0.37
CA LEU A 110 -15.77 8.29 -1.58
C LEU A 110 -15.46 9.64 -2.26
N THR A 111 -14.74 9.60 -3.38
CA THR A 111 -14.36 10.80 -4.15
C THR A 111 -15.55 11.60 -4.68
N SER A 112 -16.72 10.97 -4.79
CA SER A 112 -17.99 11.61 -5.12
C SER A 112 -18.54 12.52 -4.01
N GLY A 113 -18.02 12.43 -2.78
CA GLY A 113 -18.56 13.10 -1.59
C GLY A 113 -19.70 12.34 -0.90
N PHE A 114 -20.12 11.19 -1.45
CA PHE A 114 -21.13 10.30 -0.89
C PHE A 114 -20.52 8.95 -0.52
N THR A 115 -21.18 8.22 0.37
CA THR A 115 -20.85 6.82 0.66
C THR A 115 -21.43 5.89 -0.40
N GLY A 116 -20.95 4.64 -0.46
CA GLY A 116 -21.56 3.65 -1.34
C GLY A 116 -23.00 3.31 -0.95
N SER A 117 -23.34 3.39 0.34
CA SER A 117 -24.71 3.25 0.84
C SER A 117 -25.65 4.40 0.44
N GLU A 118 -25.09 5.56 0.09
CA GLU A 118 -25.81 6.73 -0.43
C GLU A 118 -25.89 6.75 -1.97
N GLY A 119 -25.40 5.69 -2.63
CA GLY A 119 -25.50 5.52 -4.09
C GLY A 119 -24.21 5.80 -4.87
N SER A 120 -23.09 6.09 -4.20
CA SER A 120 -21.79 6.15 -4.88
C SER A 120 -21.33 4.75 -5.31
N PHE A 121 -20.60 4.67 -6.43
CA PHE A 121 -20.00 3.41 -6.85
C PHE A 121 -18.89 3.00 -5.88
N HIS A 122 -18.92 1.76 -5.39
CA HIS A 122 -17.95 1.24 -4.43
C HIS A 122 -17.22 0.03 -5.00
N ASP A 123 -15.96 0.21 -5.40
CA ASP A 123 -15.18 -0.78 -6.14
C ASP A 123 -15.17 -2.16 -5.50
N TRP A 124 -14.83 -2.23 -4.21
CA TRP A 124 -14.72 -3.51 -3.52
C TRP A 124 -16.06 -4.21 -3.31
N ASN A 125 -17.18 -3.48 -3.28
CA ASN A 125 -18.50 -4.10 -3.31
C ASN A 125 -18.72 -4.77 -4.67
N TYR A 126 -18.44 -4.05 -5.76
CA TYR A 126 -18.54 -4.57 -7.12
C TYR A 126 -17.63 -5.79 -7.32
N LEU A 127 -16.34 -5.68 -7.02
CA LEU A 127 -15.35 -6.75 -7.24
C LEU A 127 -15.71 -8.03 -6.49
N LEU A 128 -16.12 -7.91 -5.22
CA LEU A 128 -16.53 -9.06 -4.42
C LEU A 128 -17.88 -9.63 -4.86
N THR A 129 -18.78 -8.80 -5.39
CA THR A 129 -20.04 -9.27 -5.99
C THR A 129 -19.78 -10.07 -7.26
N GLN A 130 -18.98 -9.54 -8.19
CA GLN A 130 -18.66 -10.20 -9.46
C GLN A 130 -17.92 -11.53 -9.28
N THR A 131 -17.13 -11.66 -8.22
CA THR A 131 -16.41 -12.90 -7.89
C THR A 131 -17.20 -13.87 -7.02
N GLY A 132 -18.39 -13.49 -6.55
CA GLY A 132 -19.18 -14.29 -5.59
C GLY A 132 -18.57 -14.34 -4.18
N LEU A 133 -17.61 -13.47 -3.87
CA LEU A 133 -16.86 -13.44 -2.60
C LEU A 133 -17.41 -12.43 -1.59
N LEU A 134 -18.52 -11.74 -1.87
CA LEU A 134 -19.09 -10.74 -0.96
C LEU A 134 -19.41 -11.32 0.43
N GLY A 135 -19.88 -12.57 0.50
CA GLY A 135 -20.08 -13.27 1.79
C GLY A 135 -18.79 -13.59 2.54
N SER A 136 -17.66 -13.61 1.83
CA SER A 136 -16.30 -13.88 2.34
C SER A 136 -15.48 -12.60 2.54
N THR A 137 -16.11 -11.43 2.56
CA THR A 137 -15.43 -10.12 2.71
C THR A 137 -14.43 -10.11 3.87
N LYS A 138 -14.77 -10.67 5.03
CA LYS A 138 -13.87 -10.71 6.19
C LYS A 138 -12.57 -11.49 5.91
N ILE A 139 -12.64 -12.57 5.14
CA ILE A 139 -11.48 -13.40 4.79
C ILE A 139 -10.61 -12.65 3.79
N VAL A 140 -11.21 -12.09 2.74
CA VAL A 140 -10.48 -11.32 1.71
C VAL A 140 -9.79 -10.12 2.34
N ALA A 141 -10.53 -9.33 3.14
CA ALA A 141 -9.96 -8.21 3.88
C ALA A 141 -8.86 -8.67 4.85
N GLY A 142 -9.04 -9.79 5.55
CA GLY A 142 -8.02 -10.37 6.43
C GLY A 142 -6.71 -10.66 5.69
N ILE A 143 -6.78 -11.27 4.51
CA ILE A 143 -5.61 -11.57 3.67
C ILE A 143 -4.89 -10.27 3.25
N ILE A 144 -5.64 -9.27 2.77
CA ILE A 144 -5.07 -7.99 2.35
C ILE A 144 -4.39 -7.28 3.54
N ARG A 145 -5.05 -7.26 4.72
CA ARG A 145 -4.48 -6.68 5.94
C ARG A 145 -3.18 -7.37 6.36
N SER A 146 -3.17 -8.69 6.35
CA SER A 146 -1.98 -9.47 6.69
C SER A 146 -0.85 -9.21 5.69
N ALA A 147 -1.14 -9.17 4.39
CA ALA A 147 -0.15 -8.86 3.36
C ALA A 147 0.48 -7.48 3.58
N GLY A 148 -0.33 -6.42 3.73
CA GLY A 148 0.18 -5.05 3.94
C GLY A 148 1.00 -4.93 5.23
N THR A 149 0.54 -5.55 6.32
CA THR A 149 1.26 -5.58 7.60
C THR A 149 2.62 -6.29 7.49
N LEU A 150 2.66 -7.44 6.82
CA LEU A 150 3.89 -8.19 6.62
C LEU A 150 4.89 -7.43 5.74
N VAL A 151 4.42 -6.71 4.72
CA VAL A 151 5.27 -5.84 3.89
C VAL A 151 5.87 -4.71 4.72
N ILE A 152 5.09 -4.06 5.60
CA ILE A 152 5.60 -3.03 6.52
C ILE A 152 6.65 -3.60 7.48
N ILE A 153 6.41 -4.78 8.05
CA ILE A 153 7.39 -5.43 8.94
C ILE A 153 8.67 -5.75 8.18
N ALA A 154 8.56 -6.35 6.99
CA ALA A 154 9.73 -6.67 6.15
C ALA A 154 10.51 -5.40 5.77
N SER A 155 9.81 -4.33 5.45
CA SER A 155 10.39 -3.00 5.18
C SER A 155 11.20 -2.46 6.36
N GLY A 156 10.66 -2.55 7.58
CA GLY A 156 11.38 -2.17 8.80
C GLY A 156 12.62 -3.04 9.05
N VAL A 157 12.49 -4.36 8.91
CA VAL A 157 13.62 -5.29 9.04
C VAL A 157 14.73 -4.98 8.03
N PHE A 158 14.38 -4.79 6.76
CA PHE A 158 15.37 -4.53 5.71
C PHE A 158 16.01 -3.15 5.84
N SER A 159 15.23 -2.11 6.13
CA SER A 159 15.80 -0.76 6.29
C SER A 159 16.76 -0.68 7.48
N ILE A 160 16.45 -1.34 8.61
CA ILE A 160 17.36 -1.46 9.74
C ILE A 160 18.59 -2.29 9.37
N TYR A 161 18.40 -3.43 8.70
CA TYR A 161 19.51 -4.29 8.27
C TYR A 161 20.50 -3.54 7.38
N TYR A 162 20.04 -2.87 6.32
CA TYR A 162 20.90 -2.12 5.41
C TYR A 162 21.49 -0.84 6.02
N ALA A 163 20.88 -0.28 7.07
CA ALA A 163 21.51 0.78 7.85
C ALA A 163 22.66 0.28 8.73
N LEU A 164 22.56 -0.92 9.29
CA LEU A 164 23.61 -1.57 10.09
C LEU A 164 24.75 -2.11 9.21
N TYR A 165 24.40 -2.61 8.03
CA TYR A 165 25.32 -3.23 7.06
C TYR A 165 25.18 -2.59 5.66
N PRO A 166 25.65 -1.35 5.47
CA PRO A 166 25.56 -0.66 4.18
C PRO A 166 26.32 -1.42 3.07
N SER A 167 25.76 -1.48 1.86
CA SER A 167 26.48 -1.98 0.70
C SER A 167 27.59 -1.00 0.29
N THR A 168 28.65 -1.51 -0.35
CA THR A 168 29.78 -0.68 -0.84
C THR A 168 29.36 0.43 -1.81
N THR A 169 28.28 0.20 -2.57
CA THR A 169 27.71 1.18 -3.51
C THR A 169 27.01 2.34 -2.76
N GLU A 170 26.50 2.11 -1.55
CA GLU A 170 25.83 3.13 -0.72
C GLU A 170 26.78 3.93 0.18
N GLU A 171 28.04 3.52 0.35
CA GLU A 171 29.07 4.31 1.06
C GLU A 171 29.63 5.46 0.20
N GLN A 172 29.40 5.44 -1.12
CA GLN A 172 29.95 6.41 -2.07
C GLN A 172 29.02 7.58 -2.41
N LEU A 173 27.78 7.57 -1.89
CA LEU A 173 26.74 8.60 -2.06
C LEU A 173 26.44 9.28 -0.72
#